data_AF-A0A2H9Q337-F1
#
_entry.id   AF-A0A2H9Q337-F1
#
_cell.length_a   1.000
_cell.length_b   1.000
_cell.length_c   1.000
_cell.angle_alpha   90.00
_cell.angle_beta   90.00
_cell.angle_gamma   90.00
#
_symmetry.space_group_name_H-M   'P 1'
#
loop_
_entity.id
_entity.type
_entity.pdbx_description
1 polymer ?
#
loop_
_entity_poly.entity_id
_entity_poly.type
_entity_poly.pdbx_seq_one_letter_code
_entity_poly.pdbx_strand_id
1 'polypeptide(L)' 'MEIKTIKNVDEETWREFKVIAAKNNVKMSALLKMMIKEFEKNNKNFWNEILNGEKLMTDREAEEMKRITANIRKEKGFRE' A
#
# COMPACT_ATOMS: atom_id res chain seq x y z
N MET A 1 -28.75 -5.04 -18.81
CA MET A 1 -27.79 -4.85 -17.71
C MET A 1 -26.56 -5.67 -18.05
N GLU A 2 -25.40 -5.05 -18.22
CA GLU A 2 -24.18 -5.77 -18.59
C GLU A 2 -23.60 -6.48 -17.36
N ILE A 3 -23.41 -7.80 -17.45
CA ILE A 3 -22.82 -8.59 -16.38
C ILE A 3 -21.30 -8.51 -16.51
N LYS A 4 -20.66 -7.77 -15.61
CA LYS A 4 -19.20 -7.69 -15.54
C LYS A 4 -18.66 -8.89 -14.78
N THR A 5 -17.77 -9.65 -15.41
CA THR A 5 -17.03 -10.76 -14.79
C THR A 5 -15.70 -10.26 -14.21
N ILE A 6 -15.17 -10.98 -13.22
CA ILE A 6 -13.83 -10.72 -12.70
C ILE A 6 -12.84 -11.36 -13.69
N LYS A 7 -11.94 -10.55 -14.25
CA LYS A 7 -10.93 -11.02 -15.20
C LYS A 7 -9.83 -11.81 -14.47
N ASN A 8 -9.27 -12.80 -15.17
CA ASN A 8 -8.09 -13.57 -14.72
C ASN A 8 -8.25 -14.30 -13.39
N VAL A 9 -9.44 -14.86 -13.14
CA VAL A 9 -9.68 -15.75 -12.01
C VAL A 9 -9.71 -17.17 -12.55
N ASP A 10 -8.81 -18.03 -12.08
CA ASP A 10 -8.83 -19.45 -12.41
C ASP A 10 -9.97 -20.19 -11.68
N GLU A 11 -10.27 -21.40 -12.15
CA GLU A 11 -11.38 -22.20 -11.61
C GLU A 11 -11.17 -22.58 -10.14
N GLU A 12 -9.92 -22.79 -9.72
CA GLU A 12 -9.59 -23.14 -8.33
C GLU A 12 -9.94 -21.97 -7.40
N THR A 13 -9.44 -20.78 -7.71
CA THR A 13 -9.72 -19.53 -7.00
C THR A 13 -11.21 -19.23 -6.98
N TRP A 14 -11.90 -19.43 -8.12
CA TRP A 14 -13.34 -19.21 -8.20
C TRP A 14 -14.14 -20.17 -7.32
N ARG A 15 -13.73 -21.44 -7.26
CA ARG A 15 -14.31 -22.46 -6.38
C ARG A 15 -14.11 -22.09 -4.92
N GLU A 16 -12.89 -21.74 -4.53
CA GLU A 16 -12.58 -21.34 -3.15
C GLU A 16 -13.40 -20.12 -2.73
N PHE A 17 -13.49 -19.11 -3.59
CA PHE A 17 -14.28 -17.91 -3.33
C PHE A 17 -15.77 -18.23 -3.08
N LYS A 18 -16.37 -19.13 -3.87
CA LYS A 18 -17.73 -19.62 -3.65
C LYS A 18 -17.89 -20.37 -2.33
N VAL A 19 -16.93 -21.24 -2.00
CA VAL A 19 -16.94 -22.01 -0.75
C VAL A 19 -16.88 -21.08 0.46
N ILE A 20 -16.04 -20.04 0.43
CA ILE A 20 -15.93 -19.06 1.50
C ILE A 20 -17.25 -18.30 1.67
N ALA A 21 -17.86 -17.84 0.56
CA ALA A 21 -19.14 -17.14 0.61
C ALA A 21 -20.25 -18.02 1.23
N ALA A 22 -20.32 -19.30 0.82
CA ALA A 22 -21.28 -20.26 1.35
C ALA A 22 -21.05 -20.55 2.83
N LYS A 23 -19.81 -20.82 3.25
CA LYS A 23 -19.45 -21.08 4.65
C LYS A 23 -19.85 -19.94 5.59
N ASN A 24 -19.76 -18.71 5.12
CA ASN A 24 -20.08 -17.51 5.89
C ASN A 24 -21.54 -17.05 5.71
N ASN A 25 -22.35 -17.78 4.94
CA ASN A 25 -23.74 -17.44 4.64
C ASN A 25 -23.92 -15.99 4.09
N VAL A 26 -23.03 -15.59 3.19
CA VAL A 26 -23.06 -14.25 2.56
C VAL A 26 -23.12 -14.37 1.05
N LYS A 27 -23.73 -13.38 0.40
CA LYS A 27 -23.70 -13.27 -1.07
C LYS A 27 -22.26 -13.02 -1.52
N MET A 28 -21.83 -13.67 -2.60
CA MET A 28 -20.49 -13.44 -3.20
C MET A 28 -20.21 -11.95 -3.48
N SER A 29 -21.22 -11.20 -3.92
CA SER A 29 -21.08 -9.76 -4.16
C SER A 29 -20.83 -8.97 -2.87
N ALA A 30 -21.40 -9.39 -1.73
CA ALA A 30 -21.14 -8.79 -0.44
C ALA A 30 -19.74 -9.13 0.05
N LEU A 31 -19.32 -10.40 -0.08
CA LEU A 31 -17.97 -10.85 0.24
C LEU A 31 -16.91 -10.06 -0.55
N LEU A 32 -17.08 -9.94 -1.87
CA LEU A 32 -16.16 -9.18 -2.72
C LEU A 32 -16.06 -7.71 -2.27
N LYS A 33 -17.20 -7.07 -1.96
CA LYS A 33 -17.21 -5.69 -1.45
C LYS A 33 -16.46 -5.55 -0.12
N MET A 34 -16.58 -6.54 0.77
CA MET A 34 -15.85 -6.54 2.04
C MET A 34 -14.34 -6.68 1.79
N MET A 35 -13.93 -7.59 0.92
CA MET A 35 -12.51 -7.79 0.57
C MET A 35 -11.90 -6.52 -0.04
N ILE A 36 -12.61 -5.85 -0.96
CA ILE A 36 -12.14 -4.60 -1.58
C ILE A 36 -11.96 -3.51 -0.51
N LYS A 37 -12.94 -3.32 0.38
CA LYS A 37 -12.85 -2.32 1.45
C LYS A 37 -11.68 -2.58 2.39
N GLU A 38 -11.46 -3.83 2.75
CA GLU A 38 -10.36 -4.21 3.63
C GLU A 38 -9.00 -3.99 2.94
N PHE A 39 -8.89 -4.32 1.66
CA PHE A 39 -7.70 -4.03 0.86
C PHE A 39 -7.42 -2.52 0.79
N GLU A 40 -8.43 -1.70 0.49
CA GLU A 40 -8.28 -0.23 0.45
C GLU A 40 -7.84 0.34 1.80
N LYS A 41 -8.43 -0.16 2.90
CA LYS A 41 -8.06 0.24 4.26
C LYS A 41 -6.60 -0.10 4.57
N ASN A 42 -6.18 -1.33 4.27
CA ASN A 42 -4.81 -1.78 4.52
C ASN A 42 -3.80 -1.04 3.65
N ASN A 43 -4.12 -0.79 2.37
CA ASN A 43 -3.27 -0.02 1.48
C ASN A 43 -3.16 1.45 1.91
N LYS A 44 -4.27 2.06 2.34
CA LYS A 44 -4.26 3.42 2.88
C LYS A 44 -3.41 3.52 4.15
N ASN A 45 -3.48 2.54 5.04
CA ASN A 45 -2.66 2.49 6.24
C ASN A 45 -1.17 2.33 5.90
N PHE A 46 -0.83 1.43 4.96
CA PHE A 46 0.55 1.25 4.49
C PHE A 46 1.16 2.54 3.94
N TRP A 47 0.46 3.24 3.03
CA TRP A 47 0.96 4.50 2.48
C TRP A 47 0.96 5.62 3.50
N ASN A 48 -0.02 5.66 4.41
CA ASN A 48 -0.03 6.65 5.48
C ASN A 48 1.13 6.45 6.47
N GLU A 49 1.52 5.21 6.78
CA GLU A 49 2.67 4.92 7.64
C GLU A 49 3.99 5.29 6.95
N ILE A 50 4.11 5.06 5.63
CA ILE A 50 5.30 5.47 4.86
C ILE A 50 5.38 6.99 4.73
N LEU A 51 4.27 7.65 4.38
CA LEU A 51 4.25 9.08 4.04
C LEU A 51 4.13 9.98 5.27
N ASN A 52 3.46 9.51 6.32
CA ASN A 52 3.25 10.24 7.56
C ASN A 52 3.96 9.57 8.75
N GLY A 53 4.93 8.69 8.48
CA GLY A 53 5.86 8.20 9.49
C GLY A 53 6.47 9.38 10.24
N GLU A 54 6.75 9.18 11.53
CA GLU A 54 7.24 10.23 12.41
C GLU A 54 8.41 10.98 11.77
N LYS A 55 8.30 12.30 11.69
CA LYS A 55 9.33 13.13 11.08
C LYS A 55 10.57 13.06 11.96
N LEU A 56 11.53 12.20 11.58
CA LEU A 56 12.75 11.94 12.35
C LEU A 56 13.63 13.17 12.56
N MET A 57 13.44 14.20 11.73
CA MET A 57 14.20 15.45 11.78
C MET A 57 13.31 16.64 11.40
N THR A 58 13.45 17.73 12.13
CA THR A 58 12.87 19.02 11.76
C THR A 58 13.44 19.50 10.42
N ASP A 59 12.74 20.41 9.73
CA ASP A 59 13.24 20.96 8.45
C ASP A 59 14.62 21.63 8.61
N ARG A 60 14.88 22.20 9.79
CA ARG A 60 16.16 22.80 10.13
C ARG A 60 17.27 21.74 10.22
N GLU A 61 17.02 20.65 10.93
CA GLU A 61 17.99 19.55 11.08
C GLU A 61 18.27 18.86 9.74
N ALA A 62 17.24 18.72 8.89
CA ALA A 62 17.40 18.18 7.55
C ALA A 62 18.32 19.06 6.68
N GLU A 63 18.14 20.38 6.71
CA GLU A 63 18.96 21.31 5.93
C GLU A 63 20.40 21.42 6.47
N GLU A 64 20.57 21.33 7.79
CA GLU A 64 21.90 21.28 8.40
C GLU A 64 22.64 20.00 8.03
N MET A 65 21.96 18.85 8.10
CA MET A 65 22.53 17.56 7.69
C MET A 65 22.89 17.53 6.20
N LYS A 66 22.06 18.15 5.34
CA LYS A 66 22.36 18.32 3.91
C LYS A 66 23.63 19.15 3.69
N ARG A 67 23.81 20.26 4.41
CA ARG A 67 25.02 21.10 4.33
C ARG A 67 26.27 20.35 4.80
N ILE A 68 26.18 19.66 5.94
CA ILE A 68 27.29 18.85 6.47
C ILE A 68 27.69 17.78 5.45
N THR A 69 26.71 17.06 4.90
CA THR A 69 26.96 16.00 3.92
C THR A 69 27.57 16.55 2.63
N ALA A 70 27.09 17.70 2.14
CA ALA A 70 27.66 18.36 0.97
C ALA A 70 29.12 18.77 1.19
N ASN A 71 29.45 19.32 2.37
CA ASN A 71 30.82 19.69 2.72
C ASN A 71 31.74 18.47 2.79
N ILE A 72 31.32 17.39 3.45
CA ILE A 72 32.08 16.13 3.51
C ILE A 72 32.31 15.57 2.10
N ARG A 73 31.29 15.60 1.23
CA ARG A 73 31.41 15.12 -0.16
C ARG A 73 32.42 15.95 -0.95
N LYS A 74 32.42 17.28 -0.79
CA LYS A 74 33.43 18.17 -1.39
C LYS A 74 34.84 17.85 -0.90
N GLU A 75 35.03 17.69 0.41
CA GLU A 75 36.34 17.33 1.01
C GLU A 75 36.85 15.99 0.48
N LYS A 76 35.95 15.04 0.20
CA LYS A 76 36.28 13.73 -0.37
C LYS A 76 36.34 13.72 -1.90
N GLY A 77 36.26 14.88 -2.56
CA GLY A 77 36.44 15.02 -4.01
C GLY A 77 35.24 14.62 -4.86
N PHE A 78 34.08 14.38 -4.26
CA PHE A 78 32.84 14.16 -5.00
C PHE A 78 32.32 15.52 -5.50
N ARG A 79 31.94 15.60 -6.77
CA ARG A 79 31.24 16.78 -7.33
C ARG A 79 29.79 16.76 -6.83
N GLU A 80 29.29 17.95 -6.45
CA GLU A 80 27.91 18.18 -5.98
C GLU A 80 26.86 17.59 -6.93
#